data_AF-A0A6A4W5Q2-F1
#
_entry.id   AF-A0A6A4W5Q2-F1
#
_cell.length_a   1.000
_cell.length_b   1.000
_cell.length_c   1.000
_cell.angle_alpha   90.00
_cell.angle_beta   90.00
_cell.angle_gamma   90.00
#
_symmetry.space_group_name_H-M   'P 1'
#
loop_
_entity.id
_entity.type
_entity.pdbx_description
1 polymer ?
#
loop_
_entity_poly.entity_id
_entity_poly.type
_entity_poly.pdbx_seq_one_letter_code
_entity_poly.pdbx_strand_id
1 'polypeptide(L)'
;MSVGFLESFSLVSARRGIRGKEATWVETCTCPPGYVGQFCESCEPGFRHEPANGGAFARCVPCDCNGHADICDAESGKCICRDNTAGDNCELCARGFYGNALGGTADDCQPCPCPGQGACIELYEGEVACLECPTGYAGHKCDICIDGWFGEPASDRPCRECDCNGNVDPNAVGNCDRVTGRCLKCIHDTAGFSCDRCLPGYFGDPLALPRGDCRTCGCNPVGTLQLEGQPDGAHLCDQLTGQCSCKPFVAGDKCERCVSGYWNILSGEGCEECGCDPVGAFNASCDIASGQCFCREGVVGRRCDQCDVNMFGFSSSGCQQCRCDPVGSLELQCDAGGQCPCRENVEGARCDRCKENKYDRQAGCRADIVKTAGPSCQSRGVGAVAASLQCCRLSPFAPTPQTLGRSHMQCVRRLPGTAVICGLWTAVPFRPV
;
A
#
# COMPACT_ATOMS: atom_id res chain seq x y z
N MET A 1 12.79 -102.19 -38.50
CA MET A 1 13.71 -101.09 -38.13
C MET A 1 14.97 -101.74 -37.58
N SER A 2 16.13 -101.43 -38.13
CA SER A 2 17.40 -102.00 -37.68
C SER A 2 18.19 -100.90 -36.98
N VAL A 3 18.44 -101.05 -35.68
CA VAL A 3 19.26 -100.11 -34.91
C VAL A 3 20.66 -100.70 -34.81
N GLY A 4 21.62 -100.08 -35.50
CA GLY A 4 23.04 -100.39 -35.37
C GLY A 4 23.67 -99.53 -34.28
N PHE A 5 24.62 -100.11 -33.54
CA PHE A 5 25.39 -99.40 -32.51
C PHE A 5 26.87 -99.37 -32.91
N LEU A 6 27.54 -98.23 -32.71
CA LEU A 6 28.98 -98.09 -32.91
C LEU A 6 29.72 -98.64 -31.69
N GLU A 7 30.20 -99.89 -31.80
CA GLU A 7 30.89 -100.59 -30.71
C GLU A 7 32.33 -100.10 -30.49
N SER A 8 32.98 -99.56 -31.52
CA SER A 8 34.25 -98.84 -31.39
C SER A 8 34.44 -97.79 -32.49
N PHE A 9 35.00 -96.64 -32.12
CA PHE A 9 35.47 -95.61 -33.06
C PHE A 9 36.68 -94.89 -32.46
N SER A 10 37.59 -94.39 -33.30
CA SER A 10 38.76 -93.61 -32.88
C SER A 10 38.77 -92.27 -33.59
N LEU A 11 38.36 -91.20 -32.91
CA LEU A 11 38.44 -89.85 -33.46
C LEU A 11 39.89 -89.36 -33.40
N VAL A 12 40.50 -89.07 -34.54
CA VAL A 12 41.82 -88.44 -34.65
C VAL A 12 41.61 -87.04 -35.18
N SER A 13 42.19 -86.02 -34.54
CA SER A 13 42.05 -84.63 -34.99
C SER A 13 43.37 -84.08 -35.54
N ALA A 14 43.33 -83.55 -36.76
CA ALA A 14 44.39 -82.70 -37.28
C ALA A 14 44.20 -81.26 -36.77
N ARG A 15 45.29 -80.51 -36.62
CA ARG A 15 45.29 -79.06 -36.34
C ARG A 15 46.28 -78.39 -37.28
N ARG A 16 45.96 -77.18 -37.77
CA ARG A 16 46.91 -76.37 -38.56
C ARG A 16 48.15 -76.08 -37.71
N GLY A 17 49.33 -76.40 -38.24
CA GLY A 17 50.61 -76.25 -37.54
C GLY A 17 51.79 -76.63 -38.43
N ILE A 18 52.99 -76.17 -38.07
CA ILE A 18 54.20 -76.27 -38.91
C ILE A 18 55.03 -77.54 -38.63
N ARG A 19 54.52 -78.47 -37.80
CA ARG A 19 55.19 -79.75 -37.46
C ARG A 19 54.15 -80.84 -37.25
N GLY A 20 54.37 -81.98 -37.91
CA GLY A 20 53.50 -83.16 -37.84
C GLY A 20 53.73 -84.06 -39.05
N LYS A 21 52.97 -85.16 -39.16
CA LYS A 21 52.72 -85.80 -40.45
C LYS A 21 51.48 -85.15 -41.05
N GLU A 22 51.48 -84.94 -42.36
CA GLU A 22 50.33 -84.41 -43.09
C GLU A 22 49.14 -85.40 -43.00
N ALA A 23 47.94 -84.87 -42.76
CA ALA A 23 46.72 -85.66 -42.60
C ALA A 23 45.93 -85.65 -43.91
N THR A 24 46.12 -86.68 -44.74
CA THR A 24 45.55 -86.80 -46.09
C THR A 24 44.05 -87.16 -46.13
N TRP A 25 43.41 -87.28 -44.97
CA TRP A 25 42.02 -87.69 -44.76
C TRP A 25 41.17 -86.58 -44.11
N VAL A 26 41.67 -85.34 -44.07
CA VAL A 26 40.91 -84.19 -43.55
C VAL A 26 39.89 -83.75 -44.61
N GLU A 27 38.68 -84.27 -44.50
CA GLU A 27 37.53 -83.79 -45.27
C GLU A 27 37.33 -82.30 -44.98
N THR A 28 37.29 -81.50 -46.05
CA THR A 28 37.09 -80.03 -45.98
C THR A 28 35.85 -79.71 -46.78
N CYS A 29 34.84 -79.12 -46.14
CA CYS A 29 33.60 -78.75 -46.82
C CYS A 29 33.82 -77.57 -47.77
N THR A 30 33.42 -77.72 -49.04
CA THR A 30 33.26 -76.59 -49.96
C THR A 30 31.87 -76.00 -49.73
N CYS A 31 31.80 -74.82 -49.10
CA CYS A 31 30.53 -74.22 -48.73
C CYS A 31 29.77 -73.62 -49.92
N PRO A 32 28.42 -73.65 -49.90
CA PRO A 32 27.61 -72.89 -50.85
C PRO A 32 27.74 -71.38 -50.59
N PRO A 33 27.42 -70.52 -51.57
CA PRO A 33 27.53 -69.06 -51.43
C PRO A 33 26.79 -68.53 -50.19
N GLY A 34 27.43 -67.63 -49.43
CA GLY A 34 26.86 -67.09 -48.21
C GLY A 34 27.16 -67.88 -46.93
N TYR A 35 27.89 -69.00 -47.01
CA TYR A 35 28.26 -69.85 -45.86
C TYR A 35 29.79 -70.02 -45.75
N VAL A 36 30.30 -70.02 -44.52
CA VAL A 36 31.72 -70.21 -44.17
C VAL A 36 31.86 -71.10 -42.92
N GLY A 37 33.09 -71.52 -42.64
CA GLY A 37 33.44 -72.35 -41.49
C GLY A 37 34.16 -73.64 -41.91
N GLN A 38 34.25 -74.64 -41.02
CA GLN A 38 34.81 -75.97 -41.38
C GLN A 38 33.72 -76.97 -41.80
N PHE A 39 32.49 -76.71 -41.37
CA PHE A 39 31.27 -77.48 -41.59
C PHE A 39 30.17 -76.65 -42.28
N CYS A 40 30.51 -75.43 -42.73
CA CYS A 40 29.59 -74.42 -43.28
C CYS A 40 28.55 -73.94 -42.24
N GLU A 41 29.01 -73.81 -40.99
CA GLU A 41 28.26 -73.60 -39.76
C GLU A 41 28.00 -72.11 -39.41
N SER A 42 28.33 -71.18 -40.30
CA SER A 42 28.22 -69.73 -40.09
C SER A 42 28.06 -68.99 -41.41
N CYS A 43 27.51 -67.77 -41.37
CA CYS A 43 27.32 -66.97 -42.59
C CYS A 43 28.58 -66.19 -43.01
N GLU A 44 28.74 -66.05 -44.33
CA GLU A 44 29.76 -65.22 -44.96
C GLU A 44 29.51 -63.73 -44.69
N PRO A 45 30.53 -62.85 -44.58
CA PRO A 45 30.30 -61.42 -44.44
C PRO A 45 29.38 -60.86 -45.55
N GLY A 46 28.31 -60.19 -45.15
CA GLY A 46 27.21 -59.80 -46.05
C GLY A 46 25.99 -60.74 -46.03
N PHE A 47 26.02 -61.80 -45.20
CA PHE A 47 24.91 -62.72 -44.96
C PHE A 47 24.65 -62.90 -43.45
N ARG A 48 23.40 -63.24 -43.10
CA ARG A 48 22.91 -63.51 -41.74
C ARG A 48 22.02 -64.74 -41.67
N HIS A 49 21.89 -65.34 -40.48
CA HIS A 49 20.92 -66.40 -40.24
C HIS A 49 19.47 -65.90 -40.35
N GLU A 50 18.61 -66.80 -40.84
CA GLU A 50 17.17 -66.67 -40.82
C GLU A 50 16.52 -67.98 -40.35
N PRO A 51 15.71 -67.97 -39.26
CA PRO A 51 15.51 -66.84 -38.34
C PRO A 51 16.81 -66.43 -37.61
N ALA A 52 16.86 -65.18 -37.14
CA ALA A 52 18.00 -64.68 -36.38
C ALA A 52 18.23 -65.49 -35.09
N ASN A 53 19.50 -65.75 -34.77
CA ASN A 53 19.94 -66.67 -33.70
C ASN A 53 19.41 -68.11 -33.86
N GLY A 54 19.07 -68.54 -35.09
CA GLY A 54 18.60 -69.90 -35.37
C GLY A 54 19.66 -71.00 -35.18
N GLY A 55 20.91 -70.62 -34.93
CA GLY A 55 22.04 -71.52 -34.67
C GLY A 55 22.69 -72.08 -35.93
N ALA A 56 23.73 -72.89 -35.73
CA ALA A 56 24.73 -73.35 -36.71
C ALA A 56 24.24 -74.04 -38.00
N PHE A 57 22.92 -74.22 -38.20
CA PHE A 57 22.32 -74.78 -39.41
C PHE A 57 21.09 -73.99 -39.89
N ALA A 58 20.90 -72.75 -39.41
CA ALA A 58 19.91 -71.83 -39.94
C ALA A 58 20.30 -71.37 -41.35
N ARG A 59 19.34 -70.86 -42.12
CA ARG A 59 19.60 -70.43 -43.50
C ARG A 59 20.35 -69.11 -43.49
N CYS A 60 21.54 -69.07 -44.10
CA CYS A 60 22.17 -67.81 -44.45
C CYS A 60 21.43 -67.14 -45.61
N VAL A 61 21.00 -65.89 -45.40
CA VAL A 61 20.38 -64.99 -46.37
C VAL A 61 21.18 -63.68 -46.41
N PRO A 62 21.17 -62.90 -47.50
CA PRO A 62 21.86 -61.61 -47.54
C PRO A 62 21.44 -60.67 -46.41
N CYS A 63 22.35 -59.81 -45.97
CA CYS A 63 22.03 -58.69 -45.09
C CYS A 63 21.01 -57.75 -45.76
N ASP A 64 20.02 -57.29 -44.99
CA ASP A 64 19.00 -56.34 -45.43
C ASP A 64 19.18 -55.04 -44.65
N CYS A 65 19.99 -54.14 -45.22
CA CYS A 65 20.45 -52.92 -44.55
C CYS A 65 19.99 -51.64 -45.27
N ASN A 66 18.90 -51.70 -46.03
CA ASN A 66 18.36 -50.61 -46.87
C ASN A 66 19.35 -49.94 -47.84
N GLY A 67 20.52 -50.54 -48.08
CA GLY A 67 21.61 -49.96 -48.89
C GLY A 67 22.73 -49.28 -48.08
N HIS A 68 22.51 -49.01 -46.79
CA HIS A 68 23.42 -48.22 -45.94
C HIS A 68 24.50 -49.06 -45.21
N ALA A 69 24.59 -50.37 -45.45
CA ALA A 69 25.70 -51.22 -45.01
C ALA A 69 25.86 -52.47 -45.88
N ASP A 70 27.11 -52.82 -46.20
CA ASP A 70 27.43 -54.09 -46.90
C ASP A 70 27.53 -55.29 -45.94
N ILE A 71 27.55 -55.05 -44.61
CA ILE A 71 27.86 -56.04 -43.58
C ILE A 71 26.91 -55.87 -42.40
N CYS A 72 26.37 -56.99 -41.94
CA CYS A 72 25.59 -57.14 -40.73
C CYS A 72 26.17 -58.26 -39.84
N ASP A 73 25.75 -58.31 -38.58
CA ASP A 73 26.08 -59.41 -37.67
C ASP A 73 25.43 -60.72 -38.13
N ALA A 74 26.22 -61.80 -38.20
CA ALA A 74 25.82 -63.04 -38.83
C ALA A 74 24.70 -63.80 -38.07
N GLU A 75 24.58 -63.62 -36.75
CA GLU A 75 23.58 -64.31 -35.93
C GLU A 75 22.31 -63.48 -35.73
N SER A 76 22.46 -62.23 -35.26
CA SER A 76 21.32 -61.34 -34.99
C SER A 76 20.75 -60.69 -36.25
N GLY A 77 21.55 -60.55 -37.31
CA GLY A 77 21.21 -59.82 -38.52
C GLY A 77 21.42 -58.31 -38.46
N LYS A 78 21.85 -57.75 -37.33
CA LYS A 78 21.96 -56.30 -37.11
C LYS A 78 23.04 -55.66 -38.00
N CYS A 79 22.66 -54.67 -38.79
CA CYS A 79 23.53 -53.98 -39.74
C CYS A 79 24.54 -53.02 -39.06
N ILE A 80 25.73 -52.89 -39.66
CA ILE A 80 26.75 -51.90 -39.25
C ILE A 80 26.57 -50.64 -40.10
N CYS A 81 25.55 -49.86 -39.74
CA CYS A 81 25.05 -48.73 -40.54
C CYS A 81 26.08 -47.62 -40.81
N ARG A 82 25.99 -47.04 -42.01
CA ARG A 82 26.74 -45.86 -42.47
C ARG A 82 25.76 -44.72 -42.75
N ASP A 83 26.18 -43.71 -43.52
CA ASP A 83 25.29 -42.68 -44.10
C ASP A 83 24.42 -41.92 -43.08
N ASN A 84 24.89 -41.86 -41.83
CA ASN A 84 24.16 -41.31 -40.69
C ASN A 84 22.80 -42.00 -40.43
N THR A 85 22.71 -43.30 -40.71
CA THR A 85 21.54 -44.15 -40.45
C THR A 85 21.71 -45.00 -39.17
N ALA A 86 20.60 -45.52 -38.66
CA ALA A 86 20.48 -46.31 -37.44
C ALA A 86 19.26 -47.25 -37.53
N GLY A 87 19.09 -48.11 -36.52
CA GLY A 87 18.08 -49.18 -36.51
C GLY A 87 18.74 -50.55 -36.39
N ASP A 88 18.01 -51.61 -36.76
CA ASP A 88 18.58 -52.96 -36.93
C ASP A 88 18.92 -53.26 -38.40
N ASN A 89 18.13 -52.71 -39.33
CA ASN A 89 18.27 -52.78 -40.79
C ASN A 89 18.68 -51.43 -41.40
N CYS A 90 19.17 -50.48 -40.59
CA CYS A 90 19.47 -49.10 -40.99
C CYS A 90 18.25 -48.30 -41.48
N GLU A 91 17.05 -48.65 -40.99
CA GLU A 91 15.75 -48.14 -41.41
C GLU A 91 15.35 -46.76 -40.83
N LEU A 92 16.23 -46.15 -40.01
CA LEU A 92 16.03 -44.85 -39.36
C LEU A 92 17.23 -43.94 -39.61
N CYS A 93 17.06 -42.62 -39.50
CA CYS A 93 18.21 -41.72 -39.35
C CYS A 93 18.79 -41.81 -37.92
N ALA A 94 20.10 -41.62 -37.79
CA ALA A 94 20.80 -41.57 -36.52
C ALA A 94 20.44 -40.32 -35.72
N ARG A 95 20.70 -40.34 -34.40
CA ARG A 95 20.48 -39.19 -33.52
C ARG A 95 21.26 -37.97 -34.04
N GLY A 96 20.55 -36.85 -34.23
CA GLY A 96 21.12 -35.63 -34.81
C GLY A 96 20.98 -35.53 -36.33
N PHE A 97 20.25 -36.45 -36.97
CA PHE A 97 19.92 -36.44 -38.39
C PHE A 97 18.41 -36.70 -38.62
N TYR A 98 17.89 -36.23 -39.74
CA TYR A 98 16.49 -36.40 -40.17
C TYR A 98 16.41 -36.68 -41.68
N GLY A 99 15.29 -37.22 -42.14
CA GLY A 99 15.07 -37.61 -43.53
C GLY A 99 14.44 -39.00 -43.63
N ASN A 100 14.79 -39.75 -44.66
CA ASN A 100 14.16 -41.03 -45.01
C ASN A 100 15.20 -42.09 -45.40
N ALA A 101 15.70 -42.83 -44.41
CA ALA A 101 16.71 -43.90 -44.52
C ALA A 101 16.25 -45.18 -45.27
N LEU A 102 15.32 -45.04 -46.23
CA LEU A 102 14.79 -46.10 -47.09
C LEU A 102 15.05 -45.80 -48.58
N GLY A 103 15.83 -44.76 -48.91
CA GLY A 103 16.24 -44.43 -50.27
C GLY A 103 17.47 -45.22 -50.75
N GLY A 104 18.32 -45.65 -49.81
CA GLY A 104 19.60 -46.31 -50.09
C GLY A 104 20.68 -45.36 -50.60
N THR A 105 20.65 -44.08 -50.24
CA THR A 105 21.64 -43.06 -50.66
C THR A 105 22.29 -42.34 -49.49
N ALA A 106 23.55 -41.90 -49.67
CA ALA A 106 24.31 -41.21 -48.62
C ALA A 106 23.71 -39.84 -48.20
N ASP A 107 22.78 -39.29 -48.98
CA ASP A 107 22.09 -38.03 -48.73
C ASP A 107 20.70 -38.20 -48.06
N ASP A 108 20.26 -39.44 -47.79
CA ASP A 108 18.93 -39.76 -47.24
C ASP A 108 18.68 -39.21 -45.82
N CYS A 109 19.76 -39.01 -45.05
CA CYS A 109 19.74 -38.53 -43.67
C CYS A 109 20.61 -37.27 -43.52
N GLN A 110 19.95 -36.11 -43.48
CA GLN A 110 20.55 -34.79 -43.38
C GLN A 110 20.73 -34.34 -41.92
N PRO A 111 21.78 -33.56 -41.58
CA PRO A 111 22.06 -33.16 -40.21
C PRO A 111 21.00 -32.19 -39.67
N CYS A 112 20.56 -32.42 -38.43
CA CYS A 112 19.63 -31.53 -37.73
C CYS A 112 20.22 -30.13 -37.56
N PRO A 113 19.48 -29.04 -37.92
CA PRO A 113 19.90 -27.65 -37.73
C PRO A 113 19.69 -27.20 -36.27
N CYS A 114 20.04 -28.06 -35.31
CA CYS A 114 19.76 -27.90 -33.89
C CYS A 114 21.07 -27.68 -33.08
N PRO A 115 21.05 -26.85 -32.03
CA PRO A 115 22.23 -26.60 -31.21
C PRO A 115 22.75 -27.91 -30.60
N GLY A 116 24.09 -28.06 -30.58
CA GLY A 116 24.74 -29.23 -29.99
C GLY A 116 24.48 -30.56 -30.71
N GLN A 117 24.01 -30.56 -31.96
CA GLN A 117 23.60 -31.77 -32.71
C GLN A 117 22.43 -32.52 -32.03
N GLY A 118 21.54 -31.77 -31.36
CA GLY A 118 20.31 -32.32 -30.76
C GLY A 118 19.41 -33.02 -31.78
N ALA A 119 18.62 -33.99 -31.30
CA ALA A 119 17.68 -34.72 -32.15
C ALA A 119 16.57 -33.80 -32.68
N CYS A 120 16.06 -34.09 -33.88
CA CYS A 120 15.01 -33.32 -34.53
C CYS A 120 14.03 -34.20 -35.31
N ILE A 121 12.91 -33.61 -35.72
CA ILE A 121 11.92 -34.21 -36.63
C ILE A 121 11.60 -33.23 -37.76
N GLU A 122 11.26 -33.77 -38.93
CA GLU A 122 10.66 -33.01 -40.01
C GLU A 122 9.15 -32.80 -39.73
N LEU A 123 8.67 -31.59 -40.01
CA LEU A 123 7.27 -31.20 -39.94
C LEU A 123 6.67 -31.08 -41.35
N TYR A 124 5.36 -30.82 -41.42
CA TYR A 124 4.72 -30.45 -42.67
C TYR A 124 5.42 -29.24 -43.33
N GLU A 125 5.44 -29.22 -44.66
CA GLU A 125 6.13 -28.23 -45.50
C GLU A 125 7.67 -28.23 -45.43
N GLY A 126 8.28 -29.23 -44.77
CA GLY A 126 9.74 -29.41 -44.74
C GLY A 126 10.47 -28.54 -43.72
N GLU A 127 9.74 -27.94 -42.78
CA GLU A 127 10.36 -27.34 -41.59
C GLU A 127 10.92 -28.42 -40.67
N VAL A 128 11.96 -28.08 -39.89
CA VAL A 128 12.59 -28.99 -38.92
C VAL A 128 12.42 -28.45 -37.52
N ALA A 129 12.02 -29.32 -36.59
CA ALA A 129 11.84 -29.00 -35.18
C ALA A 129 12.76 -29.85 -34.28
N CYS A 130 13.52 -29.17 -33.43
CA CYS A 130 14.39 -29.78 -32.42
C CYS A 130 13.54 -30.38 -31.28
N LEU A 131 13.87 -31.62 -30.89
CA LEU A 131 13.24 -32.31 -29.76
C LEU A 131 13.86 -31.94 -28.40
N GLU A 132 15.08 -31.44 -28.43
CA GLU A 132 15.91 -31.17 -27.26
C GLU A 132 16.54 -29.77 -27.37
N CYS A 133 16.07 -28.81 -26.56
CA CYS A 133 16.70 -27.49 -26.46
C CYS A 133 17.62 -27.38 -25.24
N PRO A 134 18.75 -26.66 -25.33
CA PRO A 134 19.59 -26.33 -24.19
C PRO A 134 18.81 -25.56 -23.10
N THR A 135 19.25 -25.67 -21.84
CA THR A 135 18.65 -24.95 -20.71
C THR A 135 18.58 -23.44 -21.00
N GLY A 136 17.39 -22.87 -20.88
CA GLY A 136 17.11 -21.45 -21.16
C GLY A 136 16.62 -21.16 -22.58
N TYR A 137 16.64 -22.13 -23.49
CA TYR A 137 16.23 -21.98 -24.89
C TYR A 137 14.91 -22.70 -25.19
N ALA A 138 14.16 -22.19 -26.17
CA ALA A 138 12.86 -22.67 -26.61
C ALA A 138 12.62 -22.30 -28.09
N GLY A 139 11.45 -22.65 -28.62
CA GLY A 139 11.13 -22.50 -30.05
C GLY A 139 11.54 -23.73 -30.87
N HIS A 140 11.02 -23.88 -32.08
CA HIS A 140 11.23 -25.07 -32.91
C HIS A 140 12.70 -25.27 -33.31
N LYS A 141 13.49 -24.19 -33.39
CA LYS A 141 14.92 -24.24 -33.71
C LYS A 141 15.80 -23.91 -32.49
N CYS A 142 15.22 -23.93 -31.28
CA CYS A 142 15.85 -23.49 -30.04
C CYS A 142 16.46 -22.07 -30.15
N ASP A 143 15.76 -21.20 -30.88
CA ASP A 143 16.21 -19.91 -31.40
C ASP A 143 15.71 -18.70 -30.58
N ILE A 144 14.79 -18.94 -29.62
CA ILE A 144 14.31 -17.96 -28.65
C ILE A 144 14.61 -18.42 -27.22
N CYS A 145 14.55 -17.51 -26.26
CA CYS A 145 14.65 -17.87 -24.85
C CYS A 145 13.32 -18.39 -24.30
N ILE A 146 13.40 -19.31 -23.34
CA ILE A 146 12.24 -19.80 -22.58
C ILE A 146 11.72 -18.72 -21.62
N ASP A 147 10.52 -18.91 -21.08
CA ASP A 147 9.97 -17.97 -20.10
C ASP A 147 10.82 -17.90 -18.82
N GLY A 148 10.93 -16.71 -18.23
CA GLY A 148 11.88 -16.42 -17.15
C GLY A 148 13.35 -16.26 -17.61
N TRP A 149 13.63 -16.38 -18.91
CA TRP A 149 14.95 -16.15 -19.50
C TRP A 149 14.90 -15.07 -20.59
N PHE A 150 16.03 -14.40 -20.81
CA PHE A 150 16.16 -13.32 -21.79
C PHE A 150 17.44 -13.40 -22.63
N GLY A 151 17.35 -12.92 -23.87
CA GLY A 151 18.45 -12.91 -24.83
C GLY A 151 17.95 -12.70 -26.26
N GLU A 152 18.84 -12.84 -27.23
CA GLU A 152 18.52 -12.81 -28.66
C GLU A 152 19.52 -13.71 -29.41
N PRO A 153 19.32 -15.04 -29.40
CA PRO A 153 20.30 -16.00 -29.90
C PRO A 153 20.74 -15.78 -31.35
N ALA A 154 19.82 -15.35 -32.22
CA ALA A 154 20.09 -15.02 -33.62
C ALA A 154 21.08 -13.86 -33.81
N SER A 155 21.33 -13.05 -32.77
CA SER A 155 22.24 -11.91 -32.75
C SER A 155 23.41 -12.12 -31.76
N ASP A 156 23.81 -13.38 -31.53
CA ASP A 156 24.89 -13.79 -30.61
C ASP A 156 24.69 -13.29 -29.15
N ARG A 157 23.44 -13.11 -28.72
CA ARG A 157 23.07 -12.79 -27.34
C ARG A 157 22.47 -14.04 -26.67
N PRO A 158 23.27 -14.89 -26.00
CA PRO A 158 22.79 -16.15 -25.42
C PRO A 158 21.78 -15.91 -24.30
N CYS A 159 20.87 -16.86 -24.12
CA CYS A 159 19.82 -16.79 -23.11
C CYS A 159 20.39 -16.84 -21.69
N ARG A 160 19.84 -16.00 -20.80
CA ARG A 160 20.19 -15.93 -19.37
C ARG A 160 18.94 -15.83 -18.52
N GLU A 161 18.97 -16.38 -17.31
CA GLU A 161 17.87 -16.27 -16.34
C GLU A 161 17.65 -14.80 -15.94
N CYS A 162 16.38 -14.40 -15.76
CA CYS A 162 16.00 -13.04 -15.38
C CYS A 162 16.16 -12.80 -13.87
N ASP A 163 17.07 -11.90 -13.49
CA ASP A 163 17.17 -11.44 -12.11
C ASP A 163 16.13 -10.35 -11.79
N CYS A 164 15.14 -10.73 -10.99
CA CYS A 164 14.12 -9.84 -10.42
C CYS A 164 14.19 -9.77 -8.88
N ASN A 165 15.35 -10.04 -8.27
CA ASN A 165 15.57 -10.03 -6.81
C ASN A 165 14.56 -10.86 -5.99
N GLY A 166 13.95 -11.89 -6.59
CA GLY A 166 12.88 -12.69 -5.96
C GLY A 166 11.53 -11.98 -5.81
N ASN A 167 11.40 -10.71 -6.23
CA ASN A 167 10.18 -9.91 -6.15
C ASN A 167 9.24 -10.14 -7.36
N VAL A 168 9.05 -11.39 -7.76
CA VAL A 168 8.08 -11.85 -8.79
C VAL A 168 7.39 -13.15 -8.35
N ASP A 169 6.21 -13.46 -8.89
CA ASP A 169 5.57 -14.76 -8.64
C ASP A 169 6.19 -15.85 -9.53
N PRO A 170 6.88 -16.88 -8.98
CA PRO A 170 7.53 -17.92 -9.78
C PRO A 170 6.55 -18.80 -10.59
N ASN A 171 5.24 -18.69 -10.36
CA ASN A 171 4.20 -19.39 -11.12
C ASN A 171 3.63 -18.55 -12.28
N ALA A 172 3.96 -17.25 -12.35
CA ALA A 172 3.42 -16.34 -13.34
C ALA A 172 4.28 -16.30 -14.61
N VAL A 173 3.68 -16.65 -15.75
CA VAL A 173 4.37 -16.58 -17.05
C VAL A 173 4.63 -15.15 -17.48
N GLY A 174 5.75 -14.85 -18.14
CA GLY A 174 6.10 -13.51 -18.62
C GLY A 174 6.46 -12.55 -17.50
N ASN A 175 7.22 -13.01 -16.49
CA ASN A 175 7.73 -12.18 -15.40
C ASN A 175 8.74 -11.12 -15.85
N CYS A 176 9.46 -11.38 -16.94
CA CYS A 176 10.43 -10.48 -17.56
C CYS A 176 10.24 -10.41 -19.08
N ASP A 177 10.78 -9.36 -19.70
CA ASP A 177 10.87 -9.24 -21.15
C ASP A 177 12.00 -10.12 -21.71
N ARG A 178 11.63 -11.03 -22.61
CA ARG A 178 12.51 -12.08 -23.17
C ARG A 178 13.70 -11.59 -24.01
N VAL A 179 13.82 -10.29 -24.30
CA VAL A 179 14.93 -9.73 -25.10
C VAL A 179 15.84 -8.85 -24.26
N THR A 180 15.25 -8.02 -23.40
CA THR A 180 15.97 -7.04 -22.56
C THR A 180 16.32 -7.57 -21.18
N GLY A 181 15.55 -8.53 -20.64
CA GLY A 181 15.67 -9.02 -19.26
C GLY A 181 14.93 -8.19 -18.23
N ARG A 182 14.26 -7.09 -18.63
CA ARG A 182 13.53 -6.22 -17.72
C ARG A 182 12.35 -6.95 -17.07
N CYS A 183 12.28 -6.95 -15.75
CA CYS A 183 11.14 -7.46 -14.99
C CYS A 183 9.88 -6.61 -15.24
N LEU A 184 8.77 -7.29 -15.53
CA LEU A 184 7.49 -6.70 -15.93
C LEU A 184 6.40 -6.86 -14.87
N LYS A 185 6.55 -7.82 -13.94
CA LYS A 185 5.53 -8.22 -12.96
C LYS A 185 6.04 -8.19 -11.52
N CYS A 186 6.70 -7.08 -11.15
CA CYS A 186 7.17 -6.88 -9.80
C CYS A 186 6.01 -6.94 -8.77
N ILE A 187 6.24 -7.64 -7.66
CA ILE A 187 5.32 -7.73 -6.52
C ILE A 187 5.93 -7.05 -5.28
N HIS A 188 5.27 -7.15 -4.12
CA HIS A 188 5.72 -6.54 -2.85
C HIS A 188 5.95 -5.02 -2.93
N ASP A 189 5.09 -4.34 -3.71
CA ASP A 189 5.13 -2.90 -4.00
C ASP A 189 6.49 -2.40 -4.51
N THR A 190 7.24 -3.28 -5.16
CA THR A 190 8.49 -2.97 -5.85
C THR A 190 8.28 -2.62 -7.33
N ALA A 191 9.26 -1.93 -7.89
CA ALA A 191 9.39 -1.56 -9.28
C ALA A 191 10.88 -1.60 -9.64
N GLY A 192 11.24 -1.44 -10.91
CA GLY A 192 12.67 -1.52 -11.26
C GLY A 192 12.97 -1.78 -12.72
N PHE A 193 14.22 -2.15 -12.94
CA PHE A 193 14.58 -3.08 -14.00
C PHE A 193 14.55 -4.52 -13.47
N SER A 194 15.02 -4.72 -12.23
CA SER A 194 15.12 -5.99 -11.52
C SER A 194 14.27 -6.01 -10.24
N CYS A 195 13.17 -5.25 -10.20
CA CYS A 195 12.34 -5.06 -9.01
C CYS A 195 13.14 -4.54 -7.79
N ASP A 196 14.06 -3.62 -8.09
CA ASP A 196 15.19 -3.12 -7.28
C ASP A 196 14.92 -1.79 -6.53
N ARG A 197 13.71 -1.23 -6.63
CA ARG A 197 13.26 0.01 -5.96
C ARG A 197 11.80 -0.13 -5.52
N CYS A 198 11.34 0.70 -4.59
CA CYS A 198 9.90 0.77 -4.30
C CYS A 198 9.12 1.50 -5.41
N LEU A 199 7.82 1.21 -5.51
CA LEU A 199 6.89 1.93 -6.38
C LEU A 199 6.83 3.44 -6.02
N PRO A 200 6.44 4.31 -6.97
CA PRO A 200 6.05 5.69 -6.65
C PRO A 200 4.96 5.70 -5.56
N GLY A 201 5.17 6.48 -4.50
CA GLY A 201 4.28 6.48 -3.33
C GLY A 201 4.59 5.42 -2.27
N TYR A 202 5.73 4.71 -2.39
CA TYR A 202 6.27 3.78 -1.40
C TYR A 202 7.75 4.07 -1.08
N PHE A 203 8.19 3.67 0.11
CA PHE A 203 9.56 3.82 0.61
C PHE A 203 9.98 2.59 1.43
N GLY A 204 11.29 2.36 1.58
CA GLY A 204 11.84 1.27 2.40
C GLY A 204 12.96 0.51 1.69
N ASP A 205 13.15 -0.76 2.06
CA ASP A 205 14.15 -1.64 1.47
C ASP A 205 13.51 -2.68 0.54
N PRO A 206 13.57 -2.50 -0.80
CA PRO A 206 13.00 -3.44 -1.77
C PRO A 206 13.73 -4.78 -1.82
N LEU A 207 14.96 -4.87 -1.28
CA LEU A 207 15.79 -6.07 -1.26
C LEU A 207 15.81 -6.78 0.10
N ALA A 208 14.97 -6.34 1.04
CA ALA A 208 14.81 -6.96 2.35
C ALA A 208 14.43 -8.45 2.22
N LEU A 209 14.99 -9.29 3.11
CA LEU A 209 14.68 -10.72 3.15
C LEU A 209 13.57 -11.03 4.18
N PRO A 210 12.62 -11.93 3.88
CA PRO A 210 12.57 -12.79 2.69
C PRO A 210 11.90 -12.14 1.45
N ARG A 211 11.37 -10.92 1.59
CA ARG A 211 10.57 -10.15 0.62
C ARG A 211 10.73 -8.66 0.92
N GLY A 212 10.74 -7.81 -0.10
CA GLY A 212 10.93 -6.36 0.05
C GLY A 212 9.97 -5.69 1.05
N ASP A 213 10.50 -4.75 1.83
CA ASP A 213 9.81 -3.94 2.84
C ASP A 213 9.43 -2.55 2.27
N CYS A 214 8.75 -2.54 1.12
CA CYS A 214 8.20 -1.31 0.55
C CYS A 214 6.88 -0.94 1.24
N ARG A 215 6.90 0.17 1.98
CA ARG A 215 5.78 0.68 2.77
C ARG A 215 5.24 1.96 2.17
N THR A 216 3.92 2.14 2.17
CA THR A 216 3.29 3.33 1.57
C THR A 216 3.72 4.63 2.25
N CYS A 217 3.93 5.69 1.47
CA CYS A 217 4.34 7.00 1.95
C CYS A 217 3.40 7.56 3.03
N GLY A 218 2.08 7.43 2.87
CA GLY A 218 1.10 7.90 3.86
C GLY A 218 1.06 9.41 4.11
N CYS A 219 1.50 10.23 3.15
CA CYS A 219 1.54 11.69 3.27
C CYS A 219 0.13 12.31 3.35
N ASN A 220 -0.04 13.35 4.17
CA ASN A 220 -1.26 14.15 4.22
C ASN A 220 -1.43 14.93 2.90
N PRO A 221 -2.53 14.73 2.15
CA PRO A 221 -2.74 15.39 0.85
C PRO A 221 -2.88 16.91 0.96
N VAL A 222 -3.38 17.41 2.10
CA VAL A 222 -3.56 18.84 2.32
C VAL A 222 -2.23 19.52 2.66
N GLY A 223 -1.42 18.89 3.52
CA GLY A 223 -0.16 19.43 4.03
C GLY A 223 1.08 19.19 3.14
N THR A 224 1.01 18.27 2.18
CA THR A 224 2.11 17.96 1.24
C THR A 224 2.06 18.85 -0.01
N LEU A 225 3.21 19.28 -0.51
CA LEU A 225 3.35 20.01 -1.78
C LEU A 225 2.87 19.16 -2.96
N GLN A 226 2.13 19.77 -3.88
CA GLN A 226 1.73 19.11 -5.11
C GLN A 226 2.83 19.32 -6.17
N LEU A 227 3.38 18.23 -6.70
CA LEU A 227 4.42 18.27 -7.72
C LEU A 227 3.78 18.38 -9.10
N GLU A 228 3.96 19.54 -9.75
CA GLU A 228 3.44 19.79 -11.09
C GLU A 228 4.06 18.82 -12.11
N GLY A 229 3.21 18.26 -12.99
CA GLY A 229 3.63 17.35 -14.06
C GLY A 229 3.70 15.86 -13.70
N GLN A 230 3.49 15.47 -12.44
CA GLN A 230 3.44 14.05 -12.05
C GLN A 230 2.05 13.43 -12.39
N PRO A 231 1.95 12.36 -13.22
CA PRO A 231 0.66 11.92 -13.79
C PRO A 231 -0.41 11.49 -12.77
N ASP A 232 -0.01 10.81 -11.70
CA ASP A 232 -0.95 10.06 -10.83
C ASP A 232 -1.38 10.83 -9.57
N GLY A 233 -0.94 12.08 -9.39
CA GLY A 233 -1.23 12.89 -8.19
C GLY A 233 -0.66 12.32 -6.88
N ALA A 234 0.13 11.25 -6.94
CA ALA A 234 0.69 10.58 -5.77
C ALA A 234 1.57 11.53 -4.96
N HIS A 235 1.28 11.62 -3.65
CA HIS A 235 2.10 12.38 -2.71
C HIS A 235 3.41 11.62 -2.46
N LEU A 236 4.39 11.88 -3.34
CA LEU A 236 5.71 11.29 -3.28
C LEU A 236 6.42 11.68 -1.98
N CYS A 237 6.99 10.67 -1.33
CA CYS A 237 7.96 10.80 -0.27
C CYS A 237 9.34 10.36 -0.77
N ASP A 238 10.39 10.71 -0.04
CA ASP A 238 11.73 10.17 -0.25
C ASP A 238 11.72 8.63 -0.11
N GLN A 239 12.27 7.91 -1.10
CA GLN A 239 12.13 6.45 -1.21
C GLN A 239 12.90 5.66 -0.13
N LEU A 240 13.81 6.29 0.61
CA LEU A 240 14.59 5.64 1.67
C LEU A 240 14.00 5.94 3.07
N THR A 241 13.72 7.22 3.35
CA THR A 241 13.29 7.70 4.67
C THR A 241 11.78 7.75 4.84
N GLY A 242 11.03 7.86 3.75
CA GLY A 242 9.58 8.07 3.79
C GLY A 242 9.16 9.50 4.14
N GLN A 243 10.08 10.47 4.15
CA GLN A 243 9.78 11.88 4.40
C GLN A 243 8.97 12.50 3.25
N CYS A 244 7.83 13.10 3.58
CA CYS A 244 6.97 13.81 2.65
C CYS A 244 7.41 15.28 2.46
N SER A 245 7.24 15.85 1.26
CA SER A 245 7.62 17.24 0.96
C SER A 245 6.55 18.23 1.45
N CYS A 246 6.69 18.77 2.65
CA CYS A 246 5.65 19.59 3.28
C CYS A 246 5.55 21.03 2.75
N LYS A 247 4.32 21.57 2.77
CA LYS A 247 4.00 22.97 2.47
C LYS A 247 4.56 23.95 3.52
N PRO A 248 4.61 25.26 3.22
CA PRO A 248 5.08 26.28 4.16
C PRO A 248 4.42 26.16 5.55
N PHE A 249 5.26 26.14 6.57
CA PHE A 249 4.89 26.05 8.00
C PHE A 249 4.11 24.79 8.41
N VAL A 250 4.09 23.76 7.56
CA VAL A 250 3.66 22.39 7.89
C VAL A 250 4.87 21.57 8.35
N ALA A 251 4.66 20.63 9.26
CA ALA A 251 5.69 19.82 9.89
C ALA A 251 5.24 18.35 10.10
N GLY A 252 6.21 17.51 10.44
CA GLY A 252 6.06 16.07 10.61
C GLY A 252 6.37 15.28 9.35
N ASP A 253 6.77 14.03 9.52
CA ASP A 253 7.25 13.15 8.45
C ASP A 253 6.19 12.95 7.35
N LYS A 254 4.91 13.12 7.71
CA LYS A 254 3.73 12.95 6.86
C LYS A 254 2.98 14.26 6.61
N CYS A 255 3.57 15.40 6.98
CA CYS A 255 2.98 16.73 6.83
C CYS A 255 1.61 16.87 7.52
N GLU A 256 1.47 16.22 8.68
CA GLU A 256 0.19 16.02 9.37
C GLU A 256 -0.25 17.20 10.27
N ARG A 257 0.63 18.16 10.54
CA ARG A 257 0.44 19.22 11.55
C ARG A 257 1.19 20.50 11.21
N CYS A 258 0.79 21.61 11.82
CA CYS A 258 1.53 22.88 11.71
C CYS A 258 2.80 22.89 12.57
N VAL A 259 3.73 23.79 12.22
CA VAL A 259 4.81 24.28 13.10
C VAL A 259 4.19 25.03 14.29
N SER A 260 4.83 24.98 15.47
CA SER A 260 4.38 25.73 16.64
C SER A 260 4.34 27.24 16.34
N GLY A 261 3.22 27.90 16.66
CA GLY A 261 2.97 29.29 16.26
C GLY A 261 2.22 29.45 14.93
N TYR A 262 1.81 28.33 14.30
CA TYR A 262 1.00 28.31 13.07
C TYR A 262 -0.22 27.40 13.20
N TRP A 263 -1.26 27.65 12.40
CA TRP A 263 -2.57 26.97 12.41
C TRP A 263 -3.18 26.91 10.99
N ASN A 264 -4.42 26.43 10.86
CA ASN A 264 -5.17 26.36 9.59
C ASN A 264 -4.52 25.53 8.47
N ILE A 265 -4.00 24.34 8.79
CA ILE A 265 -3.51 23.38 7.76
C ILE A 265 -4.59 23.03 6.72
N LEU A 266 -5.87 23.15 7.09
CA LEU A 266 -7.02 22.90 6.21
C LEU A 266 -7.22 23.97 5.13
N SER A 267 -6.44 25.06 5.14
CA SER A 267 -6.39 26.06 4.06
C SER A 267 -6.01 25.46 2.70
N GLY A 268 -5.22 24.40 2.69
CA GLY A 268 -4.64 23.81 1.48
C GLY A 268 -3.33 24.48 1.01
N GLU A 269 -2.98 25.66 1.50
CA GLU A 269 -1.78 26.41 1.07
C GLU A 269 -0.58 26.23 2.02
N GLY A 270 -0.82 25.70 3.23
CA GLY A 270 0.18 25.52 4.28
C GLY A 270 -0.44 25.78 5.64
N CYS A 271 0.33 26.33 6.58
CA CYS A 271 -0.22 26.88 7.82
C CYS A 271 -0.01 28.41 7.93
N GLU A 272 -1.01 29.10 8.46
CA GLU A 272 -1.00 30.54 8.71
C GLU A 272 -0.43 30.85 10.11
N GLU A 273 0.17 32.01 10.31
CA GLU A 273 0.70 32.41 11.62
C GLU A 273 -0.46 32.63 12.63
N CYS A 274 -0.28 32.18 13.87
CA CYS A 274 -1.22 32.47 14.96
C CYS A 274 -1.38 33.98 15.16
N GLY A 275 -0.27 34.73 15.12
CA GLY A 275 -0.24 36.18 15.31
C GLY A 275 -0.69 36.66 16.69
N CYS A 276 -0.48 35.85 17.74
CA CYS A 276 -0.89 36.17 19.11
C CYS A 276 -0.24 37.46 19.63
N ASP A 277 -0.99 38.27 20.37
CA ASP A 277 -0.48 39.49 20.98
C ASP A 277 0.55 39.16 22.09
N PRO A 278 1.77 39.74 22.06
CA PRO A 278 2.84 39.39 22.99
C PRO A 278 2.61 39.89 24.43
N VAL A 279 1.63 40.76 24.66
CA VAL A 279 1.25 41.26 25.98
C VAL A 279 0.05 40.48 26.53
N GLY A 280 -1.00 40.31 25.73
CA GLY A 280 -2.26 39.69 26.14
C GLY A 280 -2.29 38.16 26.08
N ALA A 281 -1.42 37.52 25.30
CA ALA A 281 -1.26 36.06 25.28
C ALA A 281 -0.16 35.56 26.25
N PHE A 282 -0.22 34.29 26.63
CA PHE A 282 0.84 33.63 27.41
C PHE A 282 2.09 33.33 26.58
N ASN A 283 1.94 33.03 25.29
CA ASN A 283 3.01 32.77 24.32
C ASN A 283 2.45 32.91 22.88
N ALA A 284 3.30 32.74 21.87
CA ALA A 284 2.95 32.88 20.45
C ALA A 284 2.21 31.67 19.84
N SER A 285 1.97 30.59 20.59
CA SER A 285 1.23 29.43 20.12
C SER A 285 -0.28 29.61 20.27
N CYS A 286 -1.02 28.94 19.38
CA CYS A 286 -2.46 28.87 19.38
C CYS A 286 -2.93 27.42 19.15
N ASP A 287 -4.22 27.18 19.32
CA ASP A 287 -4.84 25.93 18.88
C ASP A 287 -4.74 25.77 17.36
N ILE A 288 -4.31 24.59 16.90
CA ILE A 288 -3.96 24.32 15.49
C ILE A 288 -5.16 24.32 14.53
N ALA A 289 -6.39 24.15 15.05
CA ALA A 289 -7.60 24.07 14.26
C ALA A 289 -8.38 25.39 14.23
N SER A 290 -8.53 26.06 15.37
CA SER A 290 -9.29 27.31 15.52
C SER A 290 -8.43 28.59 15.47
N GLY A 291 -7.11 28.45 15.60
CA GLY A 291 -6.20 29.59 15.69
C GLY A 291 -6.30 30.36 16.99
N GLN A 292 -7.05 29.89 17.99
CA GLN A 292 -7.25 30.60 19.26
C GLN A 292 -5.95 30.60 20.08
N CYS A 293 -5.39 31.78 20.31
CA CYS A 293 -4.24 32.00 21.17
C CYS A 293 -4.57 31.78 22.66
N PHE A 294 -3.57 31.41 23.47
CA PHE A 294 -3.74 31.22 24.90
C PHE A 294 -3.76 32.57 25.65
N CYS A 295 -4.94 33.12 25.90
CA CYS A 295 -5.11 34.46 26.48
C CYS A 295 -4.92 34.48 28.01
N ARG A 296 -4.45 35.62 28.52
CA ARG A 296 -4.36 35.92 29.97
C ARG A 296 -5.73 36.22 30.58
N GLU A 297 -5.78 36.29 31.90
CA GLU A 297 -7.03 36.56 32.64
C GLU A 297 -7.68 37.88 32.19
N GLY A 298 -8.97 37.83 31.85
CA GLY A 298 -9.72 39.00 31.36
C GLY A 298 -9.37 39.46 29.94
N VAL A 299 -8.56 38.71 29.18
CA VAL A 299 -8.21 39.00 27.79
C VAL A 299 -8.93 38.02 26.85
N VAL A 300 -9.47 38.51 25.74
CA VAL A 300 -10.26 37.74 24.76
C VAL A 300 -9.91 38.09 23.31
N GLY A 301 -10.59 37.46 22.36
CA GLY A 301 -10.31 37.54 20.92
C GLY A 301 -9.35 36.43 20.46
N ARG A 302 -9.37 36.11 19.16
CA ARG A 302 -8.53 35.01 18.60
C ARG A 302 -7.05 35.24 18.89
N ARG A 303 -6.61 36.50 18.88
CA ARG A 303 -5.21 36.92 19.06
C ARG A 303 -4.87 37.35 20.49
N CYS A 304 -5.84 37.41 21.40
CA CYS A 304 -5.68 37.94 22.76
C CYS A 304 -5.30 39.44 22.79
N ASP A 305 -5.88 40.22 21.90
CA ASP A 305 -5.57 41.62 21.60
C ASP A 305 -6.53 42.64 22.24
N GLN A 306 -7.51 42.19 23.03
CA GLN A 306 -8.52 43.04 23.67
C GLN A 306 -8.99 42.50 25.03
N CYS A 307 -9.45 43.40 25.91
CA CYS A 307 -10.07 43.01 27.18
C CYS A 307 -11.48 42.42 26.97
N ASP A 308 -11.91 41.57 27.90
CA ASP A 308 -13.28 41.07 27.98
C ASP A 308 -14.27 42.18 28.39
N VAL A 309 -15.55 41.93 28.15
CA VAL A 309 -16.63 42.88 28.45
C VAL A 309 -16.69 43.14 29.96
N ASN A 310 -16.79 44.42 30.33
CA ASN A 310 -16.72 44.93 31.71
C ASN A 310 -15.31 44.87 32.33
N MET A 311 -14.25 44.82 31.51
CA MET A 311 -12.85 44.94 31.93
C MET A 311 -12.11 46.08 31.21
N PHE A 312 -10.95 46.47 31.76
CA PHE A 312 -10.08 47.54 31.26
C PHE A 312 -8.61 47.26 31.61
N GLY A 313 -7.69 48.14 31.19
CA GLY A 313 -6.30 48.12 31.64
C GLY A 313 -5.47 46.94 31.09
N PHE A 314 -5.55 46.72 29.76
CA PHE A 314 -4.81 45.69 29.03
C PHE A 314 -3.31 45.72 29.37
N SER A 315 -2.79 44.60 29.88
CA SER A 315 -1.45 44.49 30.45
C SER A 315 -0.89 43.07 30.37
N SER A 316 0.39 42.90 30.68
CA SER A 316 1.02 41.58 30.83
C SER A 316 0.50 40.78 32.05
N SER A 317 -0.28 41.41 32.93
CA SER A 317 -1.07 40.75 33.98
C SER A 317 -2.52 40.43 33.57
N GLY A 318 -2.90 40.65 32.30
CA GLY A 318 -4.27 40.52 31.83
C GLY A 318 -5.03 41.84 31.89
N CYS A 319 -6.36 41.77 32.05
CA CYS A 319 -7.23 42.94 32.25
C CYS A 319 -7.90 42.93 33.62
N GLN A 320 -8.29 44.12 34.11
CA GLN A 320 -8.94 44.31 35.40
C GLN A 320 -10.43 44.58 35.23
N GLN A 321 -11.27 43.99 36.10
CA GLN A 321 -12.71 44.23 36.11
C GLN A 321 -13.04 45.69 36.48
N CYS A 322 -13.93 46.33 35.71
CA CYS A 322 -14.45 47.67 35.97
C CYS A 322 -15.14 47.79 37.34
N ARG A 323 -15.97 46.80 37.69
CA ARG A 323 -16.76 46.73 38.94
C ARG A 323 -17.69 47.94 39.15
N CYS A 324 -18.31 48.41 38.06
CA CYS A 324 -19.33 49.46 38.08
C CYS A 324 -20.55 49.04 38.91
N ASP A 325 -21.10 49.96 39.71
CA ASP A 325 -22.33 49.71 40.48
C ASP A 325 -23.56 49.67 39.56
N PRO A 326 -24.34 48.57 39.53
CA PRO A 326 -25.46 48.43 38.58
C PRO A 326 -26.64 49.38 38.85
N VAL A 327 -26.67 50.06 40.01
CA VAL A 327 -27.67 51.10 40.32
C VAL A 327 -27.14 52.49 39.95
N GLY A 328 -25.87 52.76 40.25
CA GLY A 328 -25.22 54.06 40.04
C GLY A 328 -24.67 54.32 38.64
N SER A 329 -24.36 53.29 37.85
CA SER A 329 -23.82 53.44 36.48
C SER A 329 -24.89 53.32 35.39
N LEU A 330 -24.61 53.94 34.24
CA LEU A 330 -25.42 53.82 33.02
C LEU A 330 -25.24 52.45 32.35
N GLU A 331 -23.99 51.96 32.33
CA GLU A 331 -23.57 50.64 31.83
C GLU A 331 -22.49 50.04 32.73
N LEU A 332 -22.12 48.78 32.50
CA LEU A 332 -21.15 48.04 33.32
C LEU A 332 -19.72 48.02 32.75
N GLN A 333 -19.55 48.49 31.50
CA GLN A 333 -18.25 48.82 30.93
C GLN A 333 -17.75 50.16 31.50
N CYS A 334 -16.44 50.28 31.63
CA CYS A 334 -15.73 51.50 32.01
C CYS A 334 -14.77 51.93 30.91
N ASP A 335 -14.26 53.16 30.99
CA ASP A 335 -13.24 53.65 30.06
C ASP A 335 -11.87 52.98 30.27
N ALA A 336 -10.90 53.32 29.40
CA ALA A 336 -9.55 52.77 29.46
C ALA A 336 -8.79 53.09 30.78
N GLY A 337 -9.23 54.10 31.54
CA GLY A 337 -8.70 54.45 32.86
C GLY A 337 -9.41 53.75 34.03
N GLY A 338 -10.48 53.00 33.77
CA GLY A 338 -11.27 52.32 34.79
C GLY A 338 -12.43 53.16 35.35
N GLN A 339 -12.75 54.31 34.76
CA GLN A 339 -13.86 55.15 35.20
C GLN A 339 -15.18 54.66 34.58
N CYS A 340 -16.13 54.29 35.42
CA CYS A 340 -17.48 53.92 35.00
C CYS A 340 -18.32 55.17 34.63
N PRO A 341 -19.23 55.07 33.63
CA PRO A 341 -20.12 56.15 33.26
C PRO A 341 -21.28 56.28 34.26
N CYS A 342 -21.14 57.21 35.20
CA CYS A 342 -22.10 57.40 36.29
C CYS A 342 -23.41 58.07 35.84
N ARG A 343 -24.51 57.68 36.47
CA ARG A 343 -25.80 58.37 36.34
C ARG A 343 -25.74 59.77 36.95
N GLU A 344 -26.74 60.59 36.62
CA GLU A 344 -26.89 61.91 37.22
C GLU A 344 -26.89 61.82 38.76
N ASN A 345 -26.24 62.78 39.42
CA ASN A 345 -26.08 62.84 40.88
C ASN A 345 -25.24 61.73 41.54
N VAL A 346 -24.62 60.84 40.75
CA VAL A 346 -23.70 59.77 41.21
C VAL A 346 -22.24 60.12 40.87
N GLU A 347 -21.27 59.62 41.66
CA GLU A 347 -19.83 59.84 41.48
C GLU A 347 -18.96 58.66 41.99
N GLY A 348 -17.65 58.79 41.76
CA GLY A 348 -16.63 57.79 42.08
C GLY A 348 -16.27 56.93 40.86
N ALA A 349 -15.09 56.28 40.90
CA ALA A 349 -14.62 55.44 39.79
C ALA A 349 -15.60 54.31 39.42
N ARG A 350 -16.32 53.79 40.42
CA ARG A 350 -17.32 52.72 40.27
C ARG A 350 -18.77 53.19 40.34
N CYS A 351 -19.00 54.50 40.46
CA CYS A 351 -20.34 55.08 40.64
C CYS A 351 -21.10 54.54 41.87
N ASP A 352 -20.37 54.20 42.94
CA ASP A 352 -20.89 53.62 44.17
C ASP A 352 -21.35 54.67 45.20
N ARG A 353 -21.11 55.96 44.95
CA ARG A 353 -21.42 57.08 45.86
C ARG A 353 -22.35 58.11 45.23
N CYS A 354 -23.18 58.75 46.04
CA CYS A 354 -23.88 59.97 45.64
C CYS A 354 -22.93 61.19 45.73
N LYS A 355 -23.16 62.21 44.89
CA LYS A 355 -22.45 63.50 44.96
C LYS A 355 -22.73 64.24 46.26
N GLU A 356 -21.90 65.22 46.61
CA GLU A 356 -22.12 66.04 47.81
C GLU A 356 -23.53 66.63 47.86
N ASN A 357 -24.15 66.57 49.05
CA ASN A 357 -25.53 67.01 49.32
C ASN A 357 -26.62 66.23 48.54
N LYS A 358 -26.31 65.00 48.10
CA LYS A 358 -27.25 64.04 47.51
C LYS A 358 -27.33 62.76 48.38
N TYR A 359 -28.51 62.14 48.46
CA TYR A 359 -28.74 60.92 49.26
C TYR A 359 -29.69 59.92 48.59
N ASP A 360 -29.81 58.71 49.15
CA ASP A 360 -30.62 57.60 48.65
C ASP A 360 -30.19 57.12 47.24
N ARG A 361 -29.22 56.19 47.19
CA ARG A 361 -28.67 55.64 45.94
C ARG A 361 -29.74 54.90 45.14
N GLN A 362 -30.62 54.17 45.83
CA GLN A 362 -31.71 53.39 45.25
C GLN A 362 -32.76 54.29 44.57
N ALA A 363 -33.03 55.48 45.13
CA ALA A 363 -33.97 56.44 44.56
C ALA A 363 -33.33 57.48 43.61
N GLY A 364 -32.06 57.29 43.22
CA GLY A 364 -31.37 58.08 42.21
C GLY A 364 -30.52 59.24 42.72
N CYS A 365 -29.97 59.16 43.94
CA CYS A 365 -29.14 60.20 44.56
C CYS A 365 -29.82 61.58 44.56
N ARG A 366 -30.96 61.65 45.27
CA ARG A 366 -31.83 62.84 45.33
C ARG A 366 -31.20 63.98 46.11
N ALA A 367 -31.56 65.21 45.76
CA ALA A 367 -31.09 66.41 46.46
C ALA A 367 -31.73 66.57 47.85
N ASP A 368 -30.93 67.04 48.81
CA ASP A 368 -31.45 67.48 50.11
C ASP A 368 -32.24 68.79 49.96
N ILE A 369 -33.54 68.72 50.24
CA ILE A 369 -34.47 69.86 50.17
C ILE A 369 -34.34 70.76 51.43
N VAL A 370 -33.66 70.29 52.49
CA VAL A 370 -33.67 70.91 53.82
C VAL A 370 -32.59 71.99 53.99
N LYS A 371 -31.71 72.22 52.99
CA LYS A 371 -30.55 73.14 53.11
C LYS A 371 -30.54 74.38 52.21
N THR A 372 -31.70 74.84 51.73
CA THR A 372 -31.84 76.16 51.07
C THR A 372 -32.82 77.07 51.82
N ALA A 373 -32.41 77.58 52.96
CA ALA A 373 -33.11 78.66 53.68
C ALA A 373 -32.10 79.72 54.16
N GLY A 374 -32.23 80.93 53.64
CA GLY A 374 -31.47 82.11 54.08
C GLY A 374 -31.98 82.66 55.43
N PRO A 375 -31.32 83.70 55.97
CA PRO A 375 -31.47 84.08 57.38
C PRO A 375 -32.68 85.00 57.67
N SER A 376 -32.98 85.08 58.97
CA SER A 376 -33.72 86.17 59.63
C SER A 376 -35.21 86.35 59.30
N CYS A 377 -36.06 86.00 60.26
CA CYS A 377 -37.24 86.78 60.54
C CYS A 377 -37.45 86.92 62.06
N GLN A 378 -37.49 88.16 62.57
CA GLN A 378 -37.82 88.44 63.97
C GLN A 378 -39.33 88.50 64.14
N SER A 379 -39.88 87.83 65.15
CA SER A 379 -41.26 88.04 65.60
C SER A 379 -41.26 88.71 66.98
N ARG A 380 -41.94 89.86 67.09
CA ARG A 380 -42.36 90.42 68.37
C ARG A 380 -43.54 89.58 68.93
N GLY A 381 -43.81 89.69 70.24
CA GLY A 381 -44.99 89.07 70.87
C GLY A 381 -46.32 89.56 70.28
N VAL A 382 -47.49 89.06 70.71
CA VAL A 382 -47.91 88.71 72.08
C VAL A 382 -49.06 87.67 72.02
N GLY A 383 -49.31 86.91 73.10
CA GLY A 383 -50.45 85.98 73.24
C GLY A 383 -50.02 84.52 73.08
N ALA A 384 -49.82 83.68 74.10
CA ALA A 384 -50.35 83.52 75.47
C ALA A 384 -51.56 82.56 75.59
N VAL A 385 -51.38 81.59 76.51
CA VAL A 385 -52.34 80.64 77.09
C VAL A 385 -52.82 79.47 76.19
N ALA A 386 -52.66 78.27 76.76
CA ALA A 386 -52.88 76.96 76.18
C ALA A 386 -54.35 76.53 76.00
N ALA A 387 -54.55 75.52 75.16
CA ALA A 387 -55.30 74.31 75.56
C ALA A 387 -54.88 73.08 74.71
N SER A 388 -54.76 71.93 75.37
CA SER A 388 -54.50 70.62 74.74
C SER A 388 -55.75 70.05 74.07
N LEU A 389 -55.60 69.28 72.98
CA LEU A 389 -56.49 68.17 72.62
C LEU A 389 -55.83 67.26 71.57
N GLN A 390 -56.11 65.95 71.63
CA GLN A 390 -55.39 64.92 70.87
C GLN A 390 -56.35 63.79 70.46
N CYS A 391 -56.19 63.26 69.23
CA CYS A 391 -57.06 62.27 68.57
C CYS A 391 -58.49 62.79 68.25
N CYS A 392 -59.14 62.47 67.13
CA CYS A 392 -59.15 61.20 66.36
C CYS A 392 -59.13 61.40 64.82
N ARG A 393 -59.05 60.26 64.09
CA ARG A 393 -59.21 60.18 62.62
C ARG A 393 -60.67 60.40 62.18
N LEU A 394 -60.86 60.93 60.96
CA LEU A 394 -61.66 60.28 59.89
C LEU A 394 -61.54 61.03 58.54
N SER A 395 -61.70 60.31 57.43
CA SER A 395 -61.99 60.85 56.07
C SER A 395 -63.49 61.24 55.99
N PRO A 396 -64.07 61.90 54.94
CA PRO A 396 -63.77 61.76 53.50
C PRO A 396 -63.96 63.05 52.62
N PHE A 397 -63.82 62.95 51.28
CA PHE A 397 -64.85 63.27 50.24
C PHE A 397 -64.28 63.33 48.79
N ALA A 398 -65.18 63.29 47.82
CA ALA A 398 -65.00 63.42 46.35
C ALA A 398 -66.07 64.46 45.84
N PRO A 399 -66.61 64.53 44.58
CA PRO A 399 -66.35 63.77 43.34
C PRO A 399 -66.49 64.50 41.95
N THR A 400 -65.73 64.04 40.93
CA THR A 400 -66.16 63.92 39.48
C THR A 400 -66.63 65.21 38.73
N PRO A 401 -67.21 65.20 37.49
CA PRO A 401 -67.36 64.17 36.41
C PRO A 401 -66.81 64.68 35.03
N GLN A 402 -67.10 64.20 33.79
CA GLN A 402 -68.04 63.23 33.19
C GLN A 402 -67.41 62.50 31.94
N THR A 403 -67.76 61.22 31.71
CA THR A 403 -68.07 60.55 30.39
C THR A 403 -67.06 60.54 29.19
N LEU A 404 -67.09 59.59 28.23
CA LEU A 404 -67.96 58.42 27.96
C LEU A 404 -67.23 57.33 27.14
N GLY A 405 -67.47 56.04 27.43
CA GLY A 405 -67.05 54.91 26.58
C GLY A 405 -67.33 53.54 27.24
N ARG A 406 -67.98 52.61 26.53
CA ARG A 406 -68.29 51.22 26.98
C ARG A 406 -67.34 50.22 26.26
N SER A 407 -67.19 48.93 26.58
CA SER A 407 -68.11 47.96 27.22
C SER A 407 -67.37 46.73 27.80
N HIS A 408 -67.96 46.03 28.79
CA HIS A 408 -67.95 44.56 29.09
C HIS A 408 -66.64 43.71 28.93
N MET A 409 -66.37 42.65 29.73
CA MET A 409 -67.22 41.83 30.61
C MET A 409 -66.43 41.28 31.84
N GLN A 410 -67.07 40.45 32.69
CA GLN A 410 -66.59 40.09 34.03
C GLN A 410 -65.82 38.76 34.14
N CYS A 411 -65.08 38.61 35.25
CA CYS A 411 -64.41 37.38 35.68
C CYS A 411 -65.40 36.28 36.13
N VAL A 412 -64.95 35.02 36.11
CA VAL A 412 -65.56 33.91 36.86
C VAL A 412 -64.49 33.20 37.69
N ARG A 413 -64.79 32.93 38.98
CA ARG A 413 -63.95 32.13 39.90
C ARG A 413 -64.37 30.66 39.88
N ARG A 414 -63.43 29.73 40.10
CA ARG A 414 -63.49 28.73 41.21
C ARG A 414 -62.21 27.90 41.37
N LEU A 415 -61.85 27.70 42.63
CA LEU A 415 -60.97 26.65 43.19
C LEU A 415 -61.89 25.64 43.94
N PRO A 416 -61.41 24.54 44.58
CA PRO A 416 -60.08 23.88 44.58
C PRO A 416 -60.15 22.34 44.28
N GLY A 417 -59.00 21.64 44.27
CA GLY A 417 -58.98 20.16 44.38
C GLY A 417 -57.62 19.45 44.15
N THR A 418 -57.11 18.78 45.20
CA THR A 418 -56.32 17.50 45.25
C THR A 418 -55.66 16.88 43.99
N ALA A 419 -54.47 16.22 44.03
CA ALA A 419 -53.49 15.95 45.11
C ALA A 419 -52.16 15.33 44.60
N VAL A 420 -51.11 15.40 45.46
CA VAL A 420 -49.98 14.46 45.77
C VAL A 420 -49.46 13.41 44.74
N ILE A 421 -48.12 13.31 44.62
CA ILE A 421 -47.20 12.14 44.37
C ILE A 421 -45.80 12.74 44.02
N CYS A 422 -44.66 12.67 44.74
CA CYS A 422 -43.85 11.59 45.35
C CYS A 422 -43.34 10.54 44.33
N GLY A 423 -42.06 10.20 44.10
CA GLY A 423 -40.72 10.57 44.60
C GLY A 423 -39.64 9.96 43.64
N LEU A 424 -38.34 10.27 43.72
CA LEU A 424 -37.28 9.52 44.45
C LEU A 424 -37.28 7.99 44.18
N TRP A 425 -36.17 7.29 43.88
CA TRP A 425 -34.71 7.56 43.97
C TRP A 425 -34.05 7.45 42.55
N THR A 426 -32.77 7.12 42.24
CA THR A 426 -31.58 6.49 42.88
C THR A 426 -30.24 7.05 42.32
N ALA A 427 -29.10 6.48 42.74
CA ALA A 427 -27.74 6.71 42.20
C ALA A 427 -27.00 5.37 42.00
N VAL A 428 -25.80 5.40 41.40
CA VAL A 428 -24.90 4.25 41.15
C VAL A 428 -23.64 4.38 42.04
N PRO A 429 -23.04 3.29 42.59
CA PRO A 429 -22.21 3.38 43.79
C PRO A 429 -20.74 3.78 43.56
N PHE A 430 -20.13 4.26 44.65
CA PHE A 430 -18.70 4.58 44.79
C PHE A 430 -17.89 3.40 45.32
N ARG A 431 -16.64 3.23 44.85
CA ARG A 431 -15.44 2.88 45.67
C ARG A 431 -14.15 2.96 44.84
N PRO A 432 -12.98 3.21 45.49
CA PRO A 432 -11.67 3.10 44.85
C PRO A 432 -11.00 1.74 45.12
N VAL A 433 -10.19 1.29 44.15
CA VAL A 433 -8.84 0.74 44.30
C VAL A 433 -8.03 1.30 43.13
#